data_AF-A0A519VWX1-F1
#
_entry.id   AF-A0A519VWX1-F1
#
_cell.length_a   1.000
_cell.length_b   1.000
_cell.length_c   1.000
_cell.angle_alpha   90.00
_cell.angle_beta   90.00
_cell.angle_gamma   90.00
#
_symmetry.space_group_name_H-M   'P 1'
#
loop_
_entity.id
_entity.type
_entity.pdbx_description
1 polymer ?
#
loop_
_entity_poly.entity_id
_entity_poly.type
_entity_poly.pdbx_seq_one_letter_code
_entity_poly.pdbx_strand_id
1 'polypeptide(L)'
;VTPLEVKKYFDTYPKDSLPDIGAEVEVGEIVLQPKLTKAEKQRYYDKLEAIRLRVKSGEDFGFLAKSYSEDPGSASEGGDYGFIDRQTMVKEFTAWAFKLKAGEMSPVFETEYGYHILQVIERRGEQSHVRHILVRPQNTPQSLERVKSKADSIYNDLLSKKLPFATAASLYSDNKETQYNGGMMLYADNQTARTTFMPVEKLDPSVFVVIDTMKVGGISKPTQFSDQQSGKSGYKIFFLKSKIAPHKASLEQDYPKFKDQAQREKESKVMSEWFEKRKETTYIRVDEEFETCDELKLWVKKDKDSK
;
A
#
# COMPACT_ATOMS: atom_id res chain seq x y z
N VAL A 1 -14.21 -11.97 22.16
CA VAL A 1 -15.62 -11.90 22.57
C VAL A 1 -16.38 -13.14 22.13
N THR A 2 -17.35 -13.60 22.93
CA THR A 2 -18.24 -14.73 22.63
C THR A 2 -19.48 -14.28 21.85
N PRO A 3 -20.21 -15.16 21.15
CA PRO A 3 -21.44 -14.80 20.45
C PRO A 3 -22.52 -14.15 21.34
N LEU A 4 -22.60 -14.57 22.61
CA LEU A 4 -23.51 -13.97 23.58
C LEU A 4 -23.11 -12.52 23.91
N GLU A 5 -21.81 -12.23 24.01
CA GLU A 5 -21.31 -10.86 24.23
C GLU A 5 -21.60 -9.97 23.02
N VAL A 6 -21.45 -10.49 21.80
CA VAL A 6 -21.79 -9.75 20.57
C VAL A 6 -23.29 -9.45 20.53
N LYS A 7 -24.13 -10.44 20.86
CA LYS A 7 -25.58 -10.21 20.93
C LYS A 7 -25.95 -9.16 21.98
N LYS A 8 -25.36 -9.24 23.19
CA LYS A 8 -25.59 -8.25 24.24
C LYS A 8 -25.20 -6.84 23.80
N TYR A 9 -24.06 -6.70 23.10
CA TYR A 9 -23.64 -5.43 22.52
C TYR A 9 -24.64 -4.93 21.48
N PHE A 10 -25.08 -5.78 20.55
CA PHE A 10 -26.09 -5.38 19.57
C PHE A 10 -27.41 -4.95 20.22
N ASP A 11 -27.84 -5.64 21.27
CA ASP A 11 -29.06 -5.34 22.01
C ASP A 11 -28.99 -4.01 22.80
N THR A 12 -27.81 -3.35 22.92
CA THR A 12 -27.72 -1.99 23.49
C THR A 12 -28.24 -0.92 22.55
N TYR A 13 -28.30 -1.19 21.24
CA TYR A 13 -28.85 -0.25 20.27
C TYR A 13 -30.38 -0.21 20.39
N PRO A 14 -31.01 0.97 20.44
CA PRO A 14 -32.46 1.08 20.26
C PRO A 14 -32.83 0.51 18.88
N LYS A 15 -33.89 -0.29 18.80
CA LYS A 15 -34.30 -0.99 17.55
C LYS A 15 -34.58 -0.02 16.41
N ASP A 16 -35.05 1.15 16.76
CA ASP A 16 -35.41 2.30 15.93
C ASP A 16 -34.22 3.22 15.61
N SER A 17 -33.07 3.01 16.27
CA SER A 17 -31.82 3.77 16.08
C SER A 17 -30.66 2.90 15.60
N LEU A 18 -30.96 1.78 14.92
CA LEU A 18 -29.93 0.95 14.29
C LEU A 18 -29.20 1.74 13.20
N PRO A 19 -27.86 1.65 13.14
CA PRO A 19 -27.07 2.37 12.16
C PRO A 19 -27.41 1.92 10.74
N ASP A 20 -27.39 2.87 9.81
CA ASP A 20 -27.46 2.59 8.38
C ASP A 20 -26.10 2.08 7.90
N ILE A 21 -26.13 0.99 7.13
CA ILE A 21 -24.96 0.44 6.47
C ILE A 21 -25.10 0.72 4.97
N GLY A 22 -24.09 1.41 4.44
CA GLY A 22 -24.01 1.75 3.02
C GLY A 22 -23.87 0.52 2.13
N ALA A 23 -23.94 0.73 0.81
CA ALA A 23 -23.72 -0.35 -0.14
C ALA A 23 -22.27 -0.86 -0.03
N GLU A 24 -22.11 -2.18 -0.05
CA GLU A 24 -20.81 -2.84 -0.03
C GLU A 24 -20.68 -3.80 -1.21
N VAL A 25 -19.46 -4.00 -1.69
CA VAL A 25 -19.16 -4.95 -2.77
C VAL A 25 -17.93 -5.78 -2.44
N GLU A 26 -17.88 -6.97 -2.99
CA GLU A 26 -16.64 -7.76 -3.08
C GLU A 26 -16.18 -7.77 -4.53
N VAL A 27 -15.04 -7.13 -4.81
CA VAL A 27 -14.49 -7.02 -6.16
C VAL A 27 -13.14 -7.74 -6.21
N GLY A 28 -12.99 -8.63 -7.17
CA GLY A 28 -11.71 -9.20 -7.56
C GLY A 28 -11.09 -8.43 -8.72
N GLU A 29 -9.77 -8.37 -8.78
CA GLU A 29 -9.02 -7.84 -9.92
C GLU A 29 -7.88 -8.79 -10.35
N ILE A 30 -7.60 -8.77 -11.65
CA ILE A 30 -6.38 -9.30 -12.24
C ILE A 30 -5.71 -8.12 -12.94
N VAL A 31 -4.52 -7.75 -12.49
CA VAL A 31 -3.75 -6.64 -13.04
C VAL A 31 -2.69 -7.19 -13.98
N LEU A 32 -2.65 -6.71 -15.22
CA LEU A 32 -1.68 -7.15 -16.22
C LEU A 32 -0.89 -5.94 -16.72
N GLN A 33 0.40 -5.94 -16.45
CA GLN A 33 1.32 -4.88 -16.84
C GLN A 33 2.16 -5.30 -18.05
N PRO A 34 2.45 -4.39 -18.99
CA PRO A 34 3.33 -4.69 -20.10
C PRO A 34 4.72 -5.12 -19.64
N LYS A 35 5.21 -6.21 -20.21
CA LYS A 35 6.62 -6.61 -20.06
C LYS A 35 7.39 -6.19 -21.30
N LEU A 36 8.37 -5.32 -21.09
CA LEU A 36 9.28 -4.88 -22.14
C LEU A 36 10.25 -6.00 -22.49
N THR A 37 10.46 -6.18 -23.80
CA THR A 37 11.49 -7.08 -24.34
C THR A 37 12.88 -6.54 -24.03
N LYS A 38 13.89 -7.41 -24.14
CA LYS A 38 15.29 -7.02 -23.99
C LYS A 38 15.66 -5.85 -24.92
N ALA A 39 15.18 -5.86 -26.16
CA ALA A 39 15.43 -4.79 -27.13
C ALA A 39 14.76 -3.46 -26.72
N GLU A 40 13.50 -3.50 -26.27
CA GLU A 40 12.80 -2.30 -25.78
C GLU A 40 13.42 -1.73 -24.50
N LYS A 41 14.00 -2.60 -23.66
CA LYS A 41 14.75 -2.21 -22.47
C LYS A 41 16.12 -1.62 -22.80
N GLN A 42 16.80 -2.14 -23.82
CA GLN A 42 18.17 -1.77 -24.19
C GLN A 42 18.30 -0.26 -24.45
N ARG A 43 17.32 0.38 -25.10
CA ARG A 43 17.36 1.82 -25.35
C ARG A 43 17.46 2.68 -24.08
N TYR A 44 16.88 2.22 -22.97
CA TYR A 44 16.92 2.92 -21.68
C TYR A 44 18.27 2.72 -20.99
N TYR A 45 18.80 1.50 -21.08
CA TYR A 45 20.16 1.20 -20.67
C TYR A 45 21.16 2.08 -21.44
N ASP A 46 21.07 2.13 -22.76
CA ASP A 46 21.99 2.89 -23.62
C ASP A 46 21.88 4.40 -23.35
N LYS A 47 20.66 4.91 -23.14
CA LYS A 47 20.43 6.30 -22.73
C LYS A 47 21.16 6.60 -21.42
N LEU A 48 21.03 5.74 -20.41
CA LEU A 48 21.66 5.97 -19.12
C LEU A 48 23.18 5.75 -19.16
N GLU A 49 23.68 4.80 -19.94
CA GLU A 49 25.12 4.63 -20.14
C GLU A 49 25.74 5.84 -20.85
N ALA A 50 25.03 6.45 -21.82
CA ALA A 50 25.47 7.69 -22.44
C ALA A 50 25.58 8.84 -21.41
N ILE A 51 24.61 8.97 -20.49
CA ILE A 51 24.66 9.93 -19.38
C ILE A 51 25.85 9.60 -18.45
N ARG A 52 26.07 8.31 -18.16
CA ARG A 52 27.19 7.86 -17.32
C ARG A 52 28.55 8.20 -17.93
N LEU A 53 28.69 8.08 -19.24
CA LEU A 53 29.91 8.46 -19.96
C LEU A 53 30.15 9.97 -19.88
N ARG A 54 29.10 10.79 -19.97
CA ARG A 54 29.20 12.25 -19.78
C ARG A 54 29.71 12.62 -18.39
N VAL A 55 29.20 11.97 -17.35
CA VAL A 55 29.73 12.12 -15.97
C VAL A 55 31.23 11.76 -15.93
N LYS A 56 31.61 10.62 -16.54
CA LYS A 56 33.03 10.20 -16.58
C LYS A 56 33.92 11.16 -17.35
N SER A 57 33.37 11.86 -18.34
CA SER A 57 34.06 12.90 -19.11
C SER A 57 34.15 14.25 -18.35
N GLY A 58 33.62 14.34 -17.13
CA GLY A 58 33.75 15.49 -16.25
C GLY A 58 32.53 16.41 -16.20
N GLU A 59 31.41 16.06 -16.85
CA GLU A 59 30.15 16.80 -16.65
C GLU A 59 29.63 16.62 -15.22
N ASP A 60 29.02 17.67 -14.66
CA ASP A 60 28.49 17.63 -13.30
C ASP A 60 27.33 16.63 -13.18
N PHE A 61 27.46 15.70 -12.24
CA PHE A 61 26.46 14.67 -11.98
C PHE A 61 25.14 15.30 -11.51
N GLY A 62 25.19 16.30 -10.64
CA GLY A 62 24.00 16.92 -10.06
C GLY A 62 23.16 17.61 -11.15
N PHE A 63 23.80 18.29 -12.08
CA PHE A 63 23.17 18.89 -13.25
C PHE A 63 22.51 17.83 -14.15
N LEU A 64 23.22 16.73 -14.44
CA LEU A 64 22.67 15.63 -15.24
C LEU A 64 21.51 14.93 -14.53
N ALA A 65 21.58 14.78 -13.21
CA ALA A 65 20.48 14.24 -12.41
C ALA A 65 19.25 15.13 -12.47
N LYS A 66 19.40 16.45 -12.28
CA LYS A 66 18.29 17.41 -12.42
C LYS A 66 17.67 17.40 -13.81
N SER A 67 18.47 17.15 -14.84
CA SER A 67 18.03 17.21 -16.24
C SER A 67 17.39 15.91 -16.74
N TYR A 68 17.84 14.75 -16.25
CA TYR A 68 17.50 13.46 -16.83
C TYR A 68 16.96 12.42 -15.86
N SER A 69 17.15 12.61 -14.54
CA SER A 69 16.65 11.66 -13.56
C SER A 69 15.14 11.75 -13.47
N GLU A 70 14.48 10.61 -13.58
CA GLU A 70 13.03 10.46 -13.42
C GLU A 70 12.65 10.08 -11.98
N ASP A 71 13.60 10.18 -11.04
CA ASP A 71 13.32 9.94 -9.62
C ASP A 71 12.72 11.18 -8.94
N PRO A 72 11.44 11.14 -8.49
CA PRO A 72 10.79 12.29 -7.88
C PRO A 72 11.36 12.65 -6.51
N GLY A 73 12.04 11.72 -5.84
CA GLY A 73 12.56 11.94 -4.48
C GLY A 73 13.86 12.72 -4.42
N SER A 74 14.70 12.63 -5.46
CA SER A 74 16.05 13.23 -5.43
C SER A 74 16.43 14.00 -6.70
N ALA A 75 15.69 13.88 -7.82
CA ALA A 75 16.10 14.52 -9.07
C ALA A 75 16.31 16.03 -8.93
N SER A 76 15.41 16.76 -8.24
CA SER A 76 15.52 18.21 -8.02
C SER A 76 16.76 18.60 -7.23
N GLU A 77 17.21 17.71 -6.33
CA GLU A 77 18.39 17.86 -5.47
C GLU A 77 19.67 17.28 -6.10
N GLY A 78 19.68 17.10 -7.44
CA GLY A 78 20.87 16.56 -8.11
C GLY A 78 21.08 15.07 -7.90
N GLY A 79 20.00 14.35 -7.60
CA GLY A 79 20.01 12.92 -7.35
C GLY A 79 20.48 12.54 -5.96
N ASP A 80 20.71 13.51 -5.06
CA ASP A 80 21.25 13.28 -3.73
C ASP A 80 20.20 12.71 -2.76
N TYR A 81 20.53 11.59 -2.11
CA TYR A 81 19.72 10.96 -1.07
C TYR A 81 20.30 11.12 0.34
N GLY A 82 21.41 11.85 0.50
CA GLY A 82 22.11 11.92 1.76
C GLY A 82 22.67 10.56 2.18
N PHE A 83 22.84 10.40 3.49
CA PHE A 83 23.32 9.15 4.08
C PHE A 83 22.20 8.11 4.14
N ILE A 84 22.41 6.99 3.45
CA ILE A 84 21.55 5.83 3.51
C ILE A 84 22.19 4.70 4.31
N ASP A 85 21.35 3.87 4.94
CA ASP A 85 21.76 2.60 5.52
C ASP A 85 21.43 1.41 4.59
N ARG A 86 21.73 0.19 5.04
CA ARG A 86 21.50 -1.03 4.25
C ARG A 86 20.04 -1.44 4.11
N GLN A 87 19.13 -0.82 4.85
CA GLN A 87 17.71 -1.19 4.92
C GLN A 87 16.81 -0.15 4.24
N THR A 88 17.34 1.04 3.97
CA THR A 88 16.59 2.18 3.42
C THR A 88 16.16 1.94 1.97
N MET A 89 17.00 1.29 1.16
CA MET A 89 16.81 1.16 -0.28
C MET A 89 16.63 -0.30 -0.74
N VAL A 90 16.07 -0.47 -1.94
CA VAL A 90 15.93 -1.79 -2.57
C VAL A 90 17.26 -2.51 -2.71
N LYS A 91 17.21 -3.85 -2.69
CA LYS A 91 18.38 -4.73 -2.55
C LYS A 91 19.48 -4.44 -3.56
N GLU A 92 19.12 -4.27 -4.83
CA GLU A 92 20.04 -4.04 -5.93
C GLU A 92 20.76 -2.69 -5.79
N PHE A 93 20.04 -1.65 -5.34
CA PHE A 93 20.58 -0.32 -5.11
C PHE A 93 21.56 -0.32 -3.93
N THR A 94 21.14 -0.90 -2.80
CA THR A 94 21.99 -1.08 -1.62
C THR A 94 23.24 -1.88 -1.93
N ALA A 95 23.14 -2.93 -2.75
CA ALA A 95 24.29 -3.73 -3.15
C ALA A 95 25.37 -2.88 -3.85
N TRP A 96 24.99 -1.95 -4.72
CA TRP A 96 25.95 -1.02 -5.35
C TRP A 96 26.44 0.05 -4.38
N ALA A 97 25.55 0.70 -3.63
CA ALA A 97 25.89 1.74 -2.66
C ALA A 97 26.95 1.29 -1.64
N PHE A 98 26.87 0.03 -1.20
CA PHE A 98 27.78 -0.54 -0.21
C PHE A 98 28.92 -1.36 -0.79
N LYS A 99 28.94 -1.62 -2.10
CA LYS A 99 30.08 -2.22 -2.81
C LYS A 99 31.12 -1.17 -3.24
N LEU A 100 30.68 0.03 -3.58
CA LEU A 100 31.54 1.09 -4.14
C LEU A 100 32.22 1.94 -3.07
N LYS A 101 33.48 2.32 -3.29
CA LYS A 101 34.21 3.25 -2.40
C LYS A 101 33.73 4.69 -2.60
N ALA A 102 34.05 5.57 -1.64
CA ALA A 102 33.79 6.99 -1.79
C ALA A 102 34.47 7.55 -3.06
N GLY A 103 33.75 8.38 -3.81
CA GLY A 103 34.10 8.89 -5.14
C GLY A 103 33.76 7.96 -6.30
N GLU A 104 33.54 6.66 -6.07
CA GLU A 104 33.27 5.70 -7.16
C GLU A 104 31.83 5.77 -7.66
N MET A 105 31.67 5.45 -8.95
CA MET A 105 30.38 5.37 -9.63
C MET A 105 30.13 3.97 -10.18
N SER A 106 28.90 3.49 -10.05
CA SER A 106 28.44 2.19 -10.53
C SER A 106 28.45 2.11 -12.06
N PRO A 107 28.43 0.90 -12.66
CA PRO A 107 27.83 0.72 -13.98
C PRO A 107 26.32 0.97 -13.92
N VAL A 108 25.65 0.97 -15.09
CA VAL A 108 24.20 0.93 -15.14
C VAL A 108 23.70 -0.40 -14.55
N PHE A 109 22.71 -0.34 -13.67
CA PHE A 109 22.06 -1.53 -13.10
C PHE A 109 20.52 -1.36 -13.08
N GLU A 110 19.79 -2.48 -13.05
CA GLU A 110 18.31 -2.49 -13.08
C GLU A 110 17.75 -2.77 -11.68
N THR A 111 16.65 -2.10 -11.33
CA THR A 111 15.80 -2.36 -10.16
C THR A 111 14.34 -2.44 -10.61
N GLU A 112 13.41 -2.67 -9.68
CA GLU A 112 11.96 -2.60 -9.99
C GLU A 112 11.49 -1.21 -10.44
N TYR A 113 12.27 -0.15 -10.20
CA TYR A 113 11.95 1.21 -10.61
C TYR A 113 12.54 1.60 -11.97
N GLY A 114 13.47 0.82 -12.52
CA GLY A 114 14.13 1.11 -13.80
C GLY A 114 15.65 0.95 -13.75
N TYR A 115 16.34 1.73 -14.58
CA TYR A 115 17.81 1.71 -14.66
C TYR A 115 18.41 2.83 -13.83
N HIS A 116 19.49 2.51 -13.12
CA HIS A 116 20.16 3.42 -12.22
C HIS A 116 21.66 3.50 -12.54
N ILE A 117 22.22 4.69 -12.31
CA ILE A 117 23.64 4.86 -12.01
C ILE A 117 23.74 5.54 -10.66
N LEU A 118 24.70 5.09 -9.85
CA LEU A 118 24.89 5.53 -8.48
C LEU A 118 26.33 5.99 -8.30
N GLN A 119 26.52 7.11 -7.62
CA GLN A 119 27.82 7.54 -7.13
C GLN A 119 27.81 7.64 -5.61
N VAL A 120 28.86 7.09 -4.98
CA VAL A 120 29.09 7.26 -3.54
C VAL A 120 29.90 8.53 -3.35
N ILE A 121 29.37 9.51 -2.63
CA ILE A 121 30.04 10.77 -2.32
C ILE A 121 30.99 10.56 -1.15
N GLU A 122 30.45 10.07 -0.04
CA GLU A 122 31.16 9.87 1.22
C GLU A 122 30.67 8.59 1.91
N ARG A 123 31.47 8.04 2.84
CA ARG A 123 31.06 6.97 3.74
C ARG A 123 31.31 7.35 5.19
N ARG A 124 30.38 6.99 6.06
CA ARG A 124 30.47 7.17 7.50
C ARG A 124 30.00 5.91 8.22
N GLY A 125 30.94 5.09 8.71
CA GLY A 125 30.62 3.83 9.37
C GLY A 125 29.78 2.91 8.46
N GLU A 126 28.60 2.49 8.93
CA GLU A 126 27.64 1.68 8.18
C GLU A 126 26.66 2.50 7.31
N GLN A 127 26.93 3.79 7.12
CA GLN A 127 26.15 4.65 6.24
C GLN A 127 26.95 5.09 5.02
N SER A 128 26.26 5.25 3.90
CA SER A 128 26.82 5.68 2.61
C SER A 128 26.06 6.91 2.13
N HIS A 129 26.76 8.02 1.88
CA HIS A 129 26.18 9.20 1.24
C HIS A 129 26.21 9.00 -0.27
N VAL A 130 25.03 8.93 -0.89
CA VAL A 130 24.91 8.57 -2.31
C VAL A 130 24.09 9.58 -3.09
N ARG A 131 24.41 9.67 -4.38
CA ARG A 131 23.54 10.28 -5.39
C ARG A 131 23.31 9.35 -6.56
N HIS A 132 22.17 9.46 -7.23
CA HIS A 132 21.81 8.57 -8.35
C HIS A 132 21.08 9.30 -9.49
N ILE A 133 21.07 8.67 -10.65
CA ILE A 133 20.19 9.03 -11.78
C ILE A 133 19.35 7.81 -12.12
N LEU A 134 18.03 7.98 -12.14
CA LEU A 134 17.06 6.96 -12.53
C LEU A 134 16.52 7.25 -13.92
N VAL A 135 16.50 6.23 -14.78
CA VAL A 135 15.77 6.23 -16.05
C VAL A 135 14.74 5.11 -16.02
N ARG A 136 13.47 5.46 -16.11
CA ARG A 136 12.32 4.55 -16.06
C ARG A 136 11.98 4.06 -17.46
N PRO A 137 11.98 2.74 -17.68
CA PRO A 137 11.44 2.18 -18.90
C PRO A 137 9.96 2.54 -19.04
N GLN A 138 9.57 3.10 -20.18
CA GLN A 138 8.19 3.43 -20.50
C GLN A 138 7.59 2.35 -21.38
N ASN A 139 6.29 2.10 -21.17
CA ASN A 139 5.53 1.17 -21.98
C ASN A 139 5.47 1.64 -23.44
N THR A 140 5.74 0.74 -24.38
CA THR A 140 5.58 0.97 -25.82
C THR A 140 4.18 0.58 -26.29
N PRO A 141 3.66 1.15 -27.39
CA PRO A 141 2.43 0.66 -28.02
C PRO A 141 2.45 -0.85 -28.27
N GLN A 142 3.59 -1.39 -28.70
CA GLN A 142 3.77 -2.83 -28.92
C GLN A 142 3.66 -3.64 -27.62
N SER A 143 4.24 -3.14 -26.53
CA SER A 143 4.13 -3.80 -25.22
C SER A 143 2.69 -3.78 -24.69
N LEU A 144 1.97 -2.68 -24.92
CA LEU A 144 0.56 -2.54 -24.58
C LEU A 144 -0.31 -3.50 -25.39
N GLU A 145 -0.04 -3.66 -26.68
CA GLU A 145 -0.78 -4.60 -27.52
C GLU A 145 -0.54 -6.06 -27.13
N ARG A 146 0.71 -6.41 -26.75
CA ARG A 146 1.02 -7.76 -26.24
C ARG A 146 0.28 -8.07 -24.95
N VAL A 147 0.26 -7.14 -24.00
CA VAL A 147 -0.46 -7.36 -22.74
C VAL A 147 -1.98 -7.36 -22.95
N LYS A 148 -2.49 -6.55 -23.88
CA LYS A 148 -3.91 -6.56 -24.27
C LYS A 148 -4.31 -7.92 -24.84
N SER A 149 -3.55 -8.43 -25.81
CA SER A 149 -3.75 -9.76 -26.39
C SER A 149 -3.75 -10.86 -25.32
N LYS A 150 -2.85 -10.74 -24.32
CA LYS A 150 -2.80 -11.65 -23.19
C LYS A 150 -4.02 -11.51 -22.27
N ALA A 151 -4.46 -10.28 -21.99
CA ALA A 151 -5.65 -10.00 -21.20
C ALA A 151 -6.92 -10.54 -21.87
N ASP A 152 -7.06 -10.35 -23.19
CA ASP A 152 -8.17 -10.89 -23.97
C ASP A 152 -8.19 -12.43 -23.93
N SER A 153 -7.02 -13.07 -24.03
CA SER A 153 -6.89 -14.53 -23.87
C SER A 153 -7.32 -15.00 -22.48
N ILE A 154 -6.87 -14.32 -21.41
CA ILE A 154 -7.24 -14.66 -20.03
C ILE A 154 -8.75 -14.46 -19.83
N TYR A 155 -9.30 -13.36 -20.33
CA TYR A 155 -10.73 -13.07 -20.27
C TYR A 155 -11.57 -14.17 -20.93
N ASN A 156 -11.16 -14.67 -22.10
CA ASN A 156 -11.85 -15.78 -22.77
C ASN A 156 -11.76 -17.11 -21.99
N ASP A 157 -10.60 -17.42 -21.38
CA ASP A 157 -10.45 -18.59 -20.52
C ASP A 157 -11.33 -18.49 -19.25
N LEU A 158 -11.49 -17.28 -18.71
CA LEU A 158 -12.38 -17.00 -17.57
C LEU A 158 -13.86 -17.16 -17.95
N LEU A 159 -14.29 -16.59 -19.08
CA LEU A 159 -15.66 -16.68 -19.57
C LEU A 159 -16.08 -18.12 -19.89
N SER A 160 -15.17 -18.89 -20.50
CA SER A 160 -15.40 -20.31 -20.80
C SER A 160 -15.29 -21.22 -19.58
N LYS A 161 -15.02 -20.66 -18.38
CA LYS A 161 -14.82 -21.39 -17.12
C LYS A 161 -13.71 -22.43 -17.16
N LYS A 162 -12.80 -22.32 -18.14
CA LYS A 162 -11.61 -23.16 -18.25
C LYS A 162 -10.60 -22.85 -17.14
N LEU A 163 -10.62 -21.62 -16.63
CA LEU A 163 -9.77 -21.15 -15.56
C LEU A 163 -10.59 -20.42 -14.50
N PRO A 164 -10.55 -20.84 -13.22
CA PRO A 164 -11.18 -20.08 -12.14
C PRO A 164 -10.51 -18.72 -11.95
N PHE A 165 -11.28 -17.69 -11.58
CA PHE A 165 -10.77 -16.33 -11.39
C PHE A 165 -9.62 -16.27 -10.38
N ALA A 166 -9.76 -16.92 -9.23
CA ALA A 166 -8.72 -16.96 -8.20
C ALA A 166 -7.41 -17.58 -8.71
N THR A 167 -7.50 -18.64 -9.53
CA THR A 167 -6.32 -19.26 -10.17
C THR A 167 -5.70 -18.31 -11.19
N ALA A 168 -6.51 -17.65 -12.02
CA ALA A 168 -6.01 -16.66 -12.98
C ALA A 168 -5.30 -15.49 -12.30
N ALA A 169 -5.87 -14.98 -11.20
CA ALA A 169 -5.26 -13.95 -10.38
C ALA A 169 -3.90 -14.42 -9.83
N SER A 170 -3.85 -15.62 -9.22
CA SER A 170 -2.60 -16.16 -8.70
C SER A 170 -1.53 -16.37 -9.76
N LEU A 171 -1.90 -16.78 -10.98
CA LEU A 171 -0.95 -17.09 -12.06
C LEU A 171 -0.48 -15.85 -12.83
N TYR A 172 -1.36 -14.87 -13.01
CA TYR A 172 -1.14 -13.80 -13.98
C TYR A 172 -1.19 -12.39 -13.41
N SER A 173 -1.79 -12.16 -12.24
CA SER A 173 -1.89 -10.81 -11.69
C SER A 173 -0.51 -10.30 -11.26
N ASP A 174 -0.14 -9.13 -11.76
CA ASP A 174 1.05 -8.39 -11.34
C ASP A 174 0.81 -7.60 -10.03
N ASN A 175 -0.43 -7.55 -9.52
CA ASN A 175 -0.71 -6.99 -8.20
C ASN A 175 -0.52 -8.05 -7.10
N LYS A 176 0.65 -8.02 -6.45
CA LYS A 176 1.02 -8.95 -5.36
C LYS A 176 0.09 -8.89 -4.16
N GLU A 177 -0.57 -7.77 -3.88
CA GLU A 177 -1.45 -7.64 -2.72
C GLU A 177 -2.72 -8.47 -2.86
N THR A 178 -3.27 -8.52 -4.08
CA THR A 178 -4.50 -9.26 -4.38
C THR A 178 -4.21 -10.64 -4.95
N GLN A 179 -3.06 -10.84 -5.62
CA GLN A 179 -2.63 -12.11 -6.22
C GLN A 179 -2.76 -13.30 -5.26
N TYR A 180 -2.29 -13.14 -4.02
CA TYR A 180 -2.29 -14.22 -3.02
C TYR A 180 -3.64 -14.39 -2.31
N ASN A 181 -4.60 -13.49 -2.54
CA ASN A 181 -5.97 -13.55 -2.02
C ASN A 181 -6.99 -13.86 -3.13
N GLY A 182 -6.59 -14.66 -4.12
CA GLY A 182 -7.46 -15.02 -5.24
C GLY A 182 -7.92 -13.83 -6.09
N GLY A 183 -7.17 -12.74 -6.08
CA GLY A 183 -7.50 -11.49 -6.77
C GLY A 183 -8.46 -10.58 -6.01
N MET A 184 -8.98 -10.98 -4.84
CA MET A 184 -9.97 -10.17 -4.13
C MET A 184 -9.34 -8.92 -3.51
N MET A 185 -9.90 -7.76 -3.84
CA MET A 185 -9.56 -6.48 -3.24
C MET A 185 -9.86 -6.51 -1.75
N LEU A 186 -8.98 -5.86 -0.99
CA LEU A 186 -9.05 -5.82 0.45
C LEU A 186 -9.28 -4.39 0.91
N TYR A 187 -10.23 -4.23 1.81
CA TYR A 187 -10.52 -2.99 2.49
C TYR A 187 -10.08 -3.12 3.95
N ALA A 188 -9.40 -2.10 4.43
CA ALA A 188 -9.07 -1.92 5.83
C ALA A 188 -9.08 -0.42 6.11
N ASP A 189 -9.64 -0.02 7.23
CA ASP A 189 -9.51 1.32 7.77
C ASP A 189 -8.96 1.25 9.20
N ASN A 190 -8.80 2.39 9.85
CA ASN A 190 -8.26 2.45 11.22
C ASN A 190 -9.15 1.74 12.26
N GLN A 191 -10.37 1.33 11.90
CA GLN A 191 -11.36 0.76 12.80
C GLN A 191 -11.74 -0.68 12.46
N THR A 192 -11.49 -1.15 11.24
CA THR A 192 -12.04 -2.40 10.71
C THR A 192 -10.92 -3.39 10.42
N ALA A 193 -11.11 -4.64 10.83
CA ALA A 193 -10.24 -5.72 10.41
C ALA A 193 -10.24 -5.84 8.88
N ARG A 194 -9.12 -6.27 8.31
CA ARG A 194 -8.97 -6.44 6.85
C ARG A 194 -10.07 -7.37 6.31
N THR A 195 -10.87 -6.86 5.36
CA THR A 195 -12.06 -7.52 4.81
C THR A 195 -12.09 -7.43 3.28
N THR A 196 -12.85 -8.30 2.61
CA THR A 196 -13.13 -8.20 1.16
C THR A 196 -14.36 -7.35 0.85
N PHE A 197 -15.17 -7.03 1.87
CA PHE A 197 -16.32 -6.16 1.73
C PHE A 197 -15.87 -4.69 1.75
N MET A 198 -15.94 -4.05 0.59
CA MET A 198 -15.56 -2.66 0.42
C MET A 198 -16.80 -1.79 0.29
N PRO A 199 -16.94 -0.73 1.13
CA PRO A 199 -17.98 0.27 0.92
C PRO A 199 -17.84 0.89 -0.47
N VAL A 200 -18.94 1.05 -1.19
CA VAL A 200 -18.95 1.58 -2.57
C VAL A 200 -18.30 2.97 -2.64
N GLU A 201 -18.47 3.79 -1.61
CA GLU A 201 -17.89 5.14 -1.48
C GLU A 201 -16.36 5.14 -1.35
N LYS A 202 -15.76 3.99 -1.01
CA LYS A 202 -14.30 3.82 -0.87
C LYS A 202 -13.66 3.20 -2.11
N LEU A 203 -14.45 2.83 -3.12
CA LEU A 203 -13.92 2.34 -4.40
C LEU A 203 -13.26 3.46 -5.18
N ASP A 204 -12.23 3.10 -5.92
CA ASP A 204 -11.71 3.96 -6.98
C ASP A 204 -12.81 4.22 -8.04
N PRO A 205 -13.02 5.48 -8.47
CA PRO A 205 -14.07 5.81 -9.44
C PRO A 205 -13.98 5.01 -10.75
N SER A 206 -12.77 4.69 -11.22
CA SER A 206 -12.57 3.90 -12.44
C SER A 206 -13.05 2.45 -12.26
N VAL A 207 -12.92 1.89 -11.07
CA VAL A 207 -13.44 0.56 -10.73
C VAL A 207 -14.96 0.60 -10.64
N PHE A 208 -15.51 1.62 -9.98
CA PHE A 208 -16.95 1.79 -9.81
C PHE A 208 -17.69 1.82 -11.15
N VAL A 209 -17.21 2.64 -12.11
CA VAL A 209 -17.80 2.76 -13.44
C VAL A 209 -17.89 1.41 -14.16
N VAL A 210 -16.92 0.52 -13.95
CA VAL A 210 -16.92 -0.80 -14.56
C VAL A 210 -17.92 -1.72 -13.88
N ILE A 211 -17.86 -1.83 -12.55
CA ILE A 211 -18.66 -2.81 -11.80
C ILE A 211 -20.13 -2.43 -11.69
N ASP A 212 -20.50 -1.15 -11.80
CA ASP A 212 -21.89 -0.70 -11.65
C ASP A 212 -22.80 -1.30 -12.73
N THR A 213 -22.24 -1.53 -13.93
CA THR A 213 -22.96 -2.17 -15.05
C THR A 213 -22.92 -3.72 -15.00
N MET A 214 -22.18 -4.29 -14.05
CA MET A 214 -21.96 -5.73 -13.96
C MET A 214 -23.02 -6.43 -13.11
N LYS A 215 -23.33 -7.67 -13.48
CA LYS A 215 -24.11 -8.58 -12.63
C LYS A 215 -23.17 -9.28 -11.65
N VAL A 216 -23.69 -9.62 -10.47
CA VAL A 216 -22.99 -10.45 -9.48
C VAL A 216 -22.60 -11.80 -10.12
N GLY A 217 -21.37 -12.23 -9.88
CA GLY A 217 -20.72 -13.35 -10.55
C GLY A 217 -20.12 -13.02 -11.92
N GLY A 218 -20.30 -11.80 -12.42
CA GLY A 218 -19.83 -11.35 -13.72
C GLY A 218 -18.35 -10.97 -13.74
N ILE A 219 -17.75 -11.02 -14.93
CA ILE A 219 -16.36 -10.66 -15.19
C ILE A 219 -16.34 -9.53 -16.22
N SER A 220 -15.56 -8.47 -15.95
CA SER A 220 -15.43 -7.35 -16.87
C SER A 220 -14.58 -7.74 -18.08
N LYS A 221 -14.78 -7.04 -19.20
CA LYS A 221 -13.76 -7.03 -20.27
C LYS A 221 -12.45 -6.45 -19.73
N PRO A 222 -11.30 -6.73 -20.36
CA PRO A 222 -10.05 -6.04 -20.06
C PRO A 222 -10.23 -4.53 -20.19
N THR A 223 -9.97 -3.81 -19.11
CA THR A 223 -10.07 -2.35 -19.02
C THR A 223 -8.68 -1.76 -18.88
N GLN A 224 -8.36 -0.79 -19.73
CA GLN A 224 -7.05 -0.15 -19.66
C GLN A 224 -6.99 0.75 -18.42
N PHE A 225 -5.85 0.73 -17.72
CA PHE A 225 -5.56 1.68 -16.65
C PHE A 225 -4.22 2.34 -16.87
N SER A 226 -4.07 3.56 -16.35
CA SER A 226 -2.81 4.28 -16.30
C SER A 226 -2.75 5.10 -15.01
N ASP A 227 -1.72 4.88 -14.22
CA ASP A 227 -1.39 5.64 -13.04
C ASP A 227 -0.24 6.59 -13.39
N GLN A 228 -0.54 7.89 -13.42
CA GLN A 228 0.43 8.92 -13.75
C GLN A 228 1.51 9.11 -12.67
N GLN A 229 1.20 8.79 -11.41
CA GLN A 229 2.14 8.96 -10.30
C GLN A 229 3.18 7.83 -10.27
N SER A 230 2.74 6.58 -10.41
CA SER A 230 3.65 5.44 -10.44
C SER A 230 4.23 5.14 -11.83
N GLY A 231 3.67 5.74 -12.89
CA GLY A 231 4.00 5.40 -14.28
C GLY A 231 3.50 4.03 -14.72
N LYS A 232 2.77 3.30 -13.85
CA LYS A 232 2.25 1.97 -14.15
C LYS A 232 1.03 2.10 -15.05
N SER A 233 1.00 1.34 -16.12
CA SER A 233 -0.17 1.20 -16.99
C SER A 233 -0.31 -0.24 -17.44
N GLY A 234 -1.50 -0.59 -17.94
CA GLY A 234 -1.79 -1.95 -18.37
C GLY A 234 -3.28 -2.20 -18.49
N TYR A 235 -3.69 -3.43 -18.24
CA TYR A 235 -5.09 -3.85 -18.27
C TYR A 235 -5.52 -4.48 -16.95
N LYS A 236 -6.76 -4.24 -16.56
CA LYS A 236 -7.43 -4.89 -15.43
C LYS A 236 -8.64 -5.68 -15.90
N ILE A 237 -8.83 -6.85 -15.31
CA ILE A 237 -10.06 -7.64 -15.43
C ILE A 237 -10.67 -7.70 -14.04
N PHE A 238 -11.92 -7.28 -13.91
CA PHE A 238 -12.63 -7.27 -12.63
C PHE A 238 -13.60 -8.44 -12.53
N PHE A 239 -13.82 -8.92 -11.32
CA PHE A 239 -14.82 -9.91 -10.97
C PHE A 239 -15.70 -9.34 -9.87
N LEU A 240 -17.00 -9.19 -10.14
CA LEU A 240 -17.95 -8.77 -9.11
C LEU A 240 -18.47 -10.01 -8.38
N LYS A 241 -17.88 -10.34 -7.23
CA LYS A 241 -18.22 -11.55 -6.48
C LYS A 241 -19.56 -11.43 -5.77
N SER A 242 -19.81 -10.29 -5.13
CA SER A 242 -21.05 -10.01 -4.40
C SER A 242 -21.31 -8.50 -4.32
N LYS A 243 -22.58 -8.12 -4.10
CA LYS A 243 -23.04 -6.75 -3.86
C LYS A 243 -24.10 -6.79 -2.78
N ILE A 244 -23.92 -5.98 -1.74
CA ILE A 244 -24.86 -5.80 -0.64
C ILE A 244 -25.47 -4.40 -0.81
N ALA A 245 -26.79 -4.34 -0.89
CA ALA A 245 -27.52 -3.08 -0.96
C ALA A 245 -27.50 -2.35 0.40
N PRO A 246 -27.69 -1.02 0.42
CA PRO A 246 -27.85 -0.30 1.68
C PRO A 246 -28.98 -0.91 2.52
N HIS A 247 -28.74 -1.11 3.80
CA HIS A 247 -29.67 -1.75 4.72
C HIS A 247 -29.48 -1.24 6.15
N LYS A 248 -30.47 -1.51 7.01
CA LYS A 248 -30.33 -1.31 8.46
C LYS A 248 -29.49 -2.43 9.04
N ALA A 249 -28.53 -2.07 9.89
CA ALA A 249 -27.60 -3.03 10.47
C ALA A 249 -28.32 -4.19 11.17
N SER A 250 -27.82 -5.42 10.96
CA SER A 250 -28.43 -6.62 11.53
C SER A 250 -27.39 -7.62 11.99
N LEU A 251 -27.70 -8.42 13.02
CA LEU A 251 -26.81 -9.52 13.44
C LEU A 251 -26.68 -10.61 12.38
N GLU A 252 -27.67 -10.77 11.49
CA GLU A 252 -27.62 -11.80 10.46
C GLU A 252 -26.59 -11.46 9.37
N GLN A 253 -26.56 -10.19 8.94
CA GLN A 253 -25.71 -9.74 7.84
C GLN A 253 -24.37 -9.17 8.33
N ASP A 254 -24.36 -8.51 9.50
CA ASP A 254 -23.24 -7.69 9.97
C ASP A 254 -22.57 -8.23 11.24
N TYR A 255 -22.79 -9.51 11.57
CA TYR A 255 -22.18 -10.13 12.74
C TYR A 255 -20.68 -9.84 12.88
N PRO A 256 -19.84 -9.92 11.82
CA PRO A 256 -18.42 -9.60 11.94
C PRO A 256 -18.16 -8.16 12.41
N LYS A 257 -18.92 -7.18 11.90
CA LYS A 257 -18.78 -5.76 12.27
C LYS A 257 -19.14 -5.55 13.74
N PHE A 258 -20.25 -6.13 14.19
CA PHE A 258 -20.66 -6.07 15.60
C PHE A 258 -19.72 -6.84 16.53
N LYS A 259 -19.16 -7.96 16.09
CA LYS A 259 -18.16 -8.71 16.83
C LYS A 259 -16.90 -7.86 17.06
N ASP A 260 -16.43 -7.17 16.02
CA ASP A 260 -15.25 -6.32 16.12
C ASP A 260 -15.49 -5.11 17.03
N GLN A 261 -16.67 -4.48 16.94
CA GLN A 261 -17.06 -3.40 17.86
C GLN A 261 -17.18 -3.87 19.31
N ALA A 262 -17.87 -4.99 19.56
CA ALA A 262 -17.99 -5.56 20.89
C ALA A 262 -16.62 -5.95 21.49
N GLN A 263 -15.70 -6.44 20.64
CA GLN A 263 -14.33 -6.72 21.05
C GLN A 263 -13.61 -5.45 21.49
N ARG A 264 -13.68 -4.38 20.70
CA ARG A 264 -13.05 -3.08 21.02
C ARG A 264 -13.62 -2.47 22.29
N GLU A 265 -14.93 -2.50 22.47
CA GLU A 265 -15.55 -1.98 23.70
C GLU A 265 -15.06 -2.78 24.92
N LYS A 266 -15.01 -4.12 24.81
CA LYS A 266 -14.50 -4.97 25.88
C LYS A 266 -13.02 -4.69 26.19
N GLU A 267 -12.19 -4.55 25.16
CA GLU A 267 -10.77 -4.17 25.32
C GLU A 267 -10.63 -2.82 26.01
N SER A 268 -11.40 -1.81 25.57
CA SER A 268 -11.42 -0.49 26.18
C SER A 268 -11.82 -0.53 27.66
N LYS A 269 -12.87 -1.30 27.98
CA LYS A 269 -13.33 -1.49 29.36
C LYS A 269 -12.29 -2.17 30.23
N VAL A 270 -11.73 -3.29 29.78
CA VAL A 270 -10.68 -4.02 30.51
C VAL A 270 -9.45 -3.13 30.68
N MET A 271 -9.11 -2.33 29.67
CA MET A 271 -7.97 -1.42 29.75
C MET A 271 -8.20 -0.31 30.75
N SER A 272 -9.39 0.28 30.77
CA SER A 272 -9.80 1.29 31.76
C SER A 272 -9.77 0.73 33.18
N GLU A 273 -10.35 -0.44 33.42
CA GLU A 273 -10.33 -1.12 34.72
C GLU A 273 -8.90 -1.45 35.19
N TRP A 274 -8.07 -1.95 34.27
CA TRP A 274 -6.65 -2.21 34.55
C TRP A 274 -5.91 -0.91 34.89
N PHE A 275 -6.18 0.16 34.16
CA PHE A 275 -5.55 1.47 34.35
C PHE A 275 -5.88 2.03 35.73
N GLU A 276 -7.15 2.06 36.13
CA GLU A 276 -7.56 2.53 37.46
C GLU A 276 -6.95 1.68 38.57
N LYS A 277 -6.95 0.34 38.43
CA LYS A 277 -6.31 -0.55 39.41
C LYS A 277 -4.79 -0.33 39.51
N ARG A 278 -4.12 -0.14 38.38
CA ARG A 278 -2.66 0.09 38.34
C ARG A 278 -2.30 1.44 38.91
N LYS A 279 -3.09 2.47 38.64
CA LYS A 279 -2.95 3.81 39.19
C LYS A 279 -2.93 3.83 40.71
N GLU A 280 -3.73 3.00 41.38
CA GLU A 280 -3.70 2.87 42.84
C GLU A 280 -2.36 2.32 43.35
N THR A 281 -1.78 1.34 42.65
CA THR A 281 -0.55 0.64 43.07
C THR A 281 0.75 1.28 42.56
N THR A 282 0.68 2.18 41.59
CA THR A 282 1.86 2.78 40.96
C THR A 282 2.23 4.06 41.69
N TYR A 283 3.50 4.20 42.07
CA TYR A 283 4.01 5.47 42.62
C TYR A 283 4.21 6.47 41.48
N ILE A 284 3.55 7.61 41.57
CA ILE A 284 3.61 8.69 40.58
C ILE A 284 3.83 9.98 41.36
N ARG A 285 4.92 10.68 41.08
CA ARG A 285 5.23 12.01 41.62
C ARG A 285 4.97 13.03 40.53
N VAL A 286 4.04 13.95 40.78
CA VAL A 286 3.81 15.14 39.95
C VAL A 286 4.67 16.25 40.54
N ASP A 287 5.39 17.01 39.70
CA ASP A 287 6.20 18.13 40.17
C ASP A 287 5.33 19.33 40.56
N GLU A 288 5.78 20.15 41.51
CA GLU A 288 4.98 21.20 42.16
C GLU A 288 4.51 22.26 41.15
N GLU A 289 5.34 22.54 40.13
CA GLU A 289 5.01 23.46 39.03
C GLU A 289 3.77 23.04 38.22
N PHE A 290 3.37 21.77 38.33
CA PHE A 290 2.26 21.18 37.58
C PHE A 290 1.06 20.79 38.45
N GLU A 291 1.07 21.09 39.75
CA GLU A 291 -0.05 20.76 40.66
C GLU A 291 -1.35 21.49 40.32
N THR A 292 -1.26 22.67 39.71
CA THR A 292 -2.44 23.45 39.28
C THR A 292 -3.01 23.00 37.94
N CYS A 293 -2.37 22.05 37.25
CA CYS A 293 -2.83 21.53 35.96
C CYS A 293 -4.02 20.58 36.17
N ASP A 294 -5.19 20.96 35.64
CA ASP A 294 -6.44 20.22 35.84
C ASP A 294 -6.36 18.77 35.33
N GLU A 295 -5.61 18.55 34.26
CA GLU A 295 -5.39 17.24 33.63
C GLU A 295 -4.55 16.29 34.50
N LEU A 296 -3.68 16.83 35.36
CA LEU A 296 -2.78 16.06 36.22
C LEU A 296 -3.35 15.79 37.62
N LYS A 297 -4.45 16.46 37.99
CA LYS A 297 -5.18 16.20 39.24
C LYS A 297 -5.62 14.74 39.38
N LEU A 298 -5.80 14.03 38.27
CA LEU A 298 -6.11 12.61 38.27
C LEU A 298 -4.99 11.77 38.92
N TRP A 299 -3.75 12.24 38.93
CA TRP A 299 -2.56 11.52 39.42
C TRP A 299 -2.10 11.94 40.82
N VAL A 300 -2.58 13.07 41.32
CA VAL A 300 -2.25 13.56 42.67
C VAL A 300 -3.07 12.76 43.69
N LYS A 301 -2.43 11.80 44.36
CA LYS A 301 -3.06 11.09 45.48
C LYS A 301 -3.35 12.10 46.60
N LYS A 302 -4.62 12.23 47.02
CA LYS A 302 -4.93 12.85 48.31
C LYS A 302 -4.41 11.90 49.39
N ASP A 303 -3.38 12.30 50.12
CA ASP A 303 -2.91 11.56 51.29
C ASP A 303 -4.07 11.38 52.29
N LYS A 304 -4.65 10.18 52.29
CA LYS A 304 -5.36 9.63 53.44
C LYS A 304 -4.28 9.09 54.37
N ASP A 305 -3.66 9.98 55.14
CA ASP A 305 -3.15 9.76 56.49
C ASP A 305 -2.27 10.96 56.90
N SER A 306 -2.93 12.00 57.40
CA SER A 306 -2.33 12.89 58.40
C SER A 306 -3.35 13.14 59.50
N LYS A 307 -3.36 12.25 60.49
CA LYS A 307 -3.79 12.55 61.85
C LYS A 307 -2.72 12.08 62.81
#